data_AF-A0A3A8UJU4-F1
#
_entry.id   AF-A0A3A8UJU4-F1
#
_cell.length_a   1.000
_cell.length_b   1.000
_cell.length_c   1.000
_cell.angle_alpha   90.00
_cell.angle_beta   90.00
_cell.angle_gamma   90.00
#
_symmetry.space_group_name_H-M   'P 1'
#
loop_
_entity.id
_entity.type
_entity.pdbx_description
1 polymer ?
#
loop_
_entity_poly.entity_id
_entity_poly.type
_entity_poly.pdbx_seq_one_letter_code
_entity_poly.pdbx_strand_id
1 'polypeptide(L)'
;MYAIEKELKILRQFISPKHIEGLKRWKCYSEDEILAAEKRLHVKLPFPIRDIYRHMADLLVTSGYLRPLELLHWEGKYLGFFVAPGEGDIIGIKKGTASGDLYAWEENDPKDMAWEYEDELADACEAGDEEGKRKAVAAYQKYWKKRNIPLIHVPLNIHKLEHEPRFNHAPDAYGLFLVIHAIREWEEMTWREHADDRTCLFSVFFPGEFSEEHFQKIADRIKDDFKSLSDHPELTSLGDFPLQMAYVHKNQDALLILGQEPVCFMLLTKTAAGSDLLEKVQEQTGLAFHVGF
;
A
#
# COMPACT_ATOMS: atom_id res chain seq x y z
N MET A 1 -13.73 -11.10 -2.57
CA MET A 1 -12.34 -10.66 -2.75
C MET A 1 -12.04 -10.64 -4.24
N TYR A 2 -11.51 -9.54 -4.74
CA TYR A 2 -11.26 -9.33 -6.17
C TYR A 2 -9.76 -9.42 -6.49
N ALA A 3 -9.42 -9.76 -7.73
CA ALA A 3 -8.09 -9.45 -8.24
C ALA A 3 -7.99 -7.93 -8.42
N ILE A 4 -6.82 -7.36 -8.15
CA ILE A 4 -6.57 -5.90 -8.17
C ILE A 4 -5.43 -5.52 -9.13
N GLU A 5 -4.97 -6.47 -9.96
CA GLU A 5 -3.90 -6.24 -10.95
C GLU A 5 -4.13 -5.01 -11.84
N LYS A 6 -5.39 -4.73 -12.24
CA LYS A 6 -5.73 -3.58 -13.08
C LYS A 6 -5.45 -2.27 -12.35
N GLU A 7 -5.96 -2.14 -11.13
CA GLU A 7 -5.80 -0.98 -10.27
C GLU A 7 -4.32 -0.73 -9.96
N LEU A 8 -3.58 -1.79 -9.61
CA LEU A 8 -2.15 -1.71 -9.33
C LEU A 8 -1.34 -1.25 -10.55
N LYS A 9 -1.65 -1.76 -11.75
CA LYS A 9 -1.01 -1.30 -13.00
C LYS A 9 -1.32 0.15 -13.34
N ILE A 10 -2.48 0.66 -12.97
CA ILE A 10 -2.80 2.09 -13.13
C ILE A 10 -1.94 2.90 -12.16
N LEU A 11 -1.98 2.58 -10.86
CA LEU A 11 -1.21 3.27 -9.83
C LEU A 11 0.30 3.26 -10.12
N ARG A 12 0.84 2.14 -10.63
CA ARG A 12 2.25 2.00 -11.00
C ARG A 12 2.74 3.07 -11.98
N GLN A 13 1.86 3.54 -12.86
CA GLN A 13 2.21 4.55 -13.87
C GLN A 13 2.36 5.96 -13.28
N PHE A 14 1.94 6.17 -12.03
CA PHE A 14 2.03 7.44 -11.32
C PHE A 14 3.13 7.46 -10.26
N ILE A 15 3.91 6.38 -10.13
CA ILE A 15 5.14 6.40 -9.31
C ILE A 15 6.18 7.24 -10.04
N SER A 16 6.65 8.30 -9.41
CA SER A 16 7.66 9.18 -9.99
C SER A 16 8.91 8.39 -10.40
N PRO A 17 9.47 8.60 -11.61
CA PRO A 17 10.72 7.98 -12.03
C PRO A 17 11.88 8.17 -11.04
N LYS A 18 11.85 9.27 -10.27
CA LYS A 18 12.83 9.58 -9.24
C LYS A 18 12.72 8.61 -8.05
N HIS A 19 11.50 8.25 -7.66
CA HIS A 19 11.27 7.26 -6.60
C HIS A 19 11.66 5.86 -7.07
N ILE A 20 11.46 5.53 -8.34
CA ILE A 20 11.85 4.23 -8.92
C ILE A 20 13.35 3.94 -8.71
N GLU A 21 14.21 4.97 -8.67
CA GLU A 21 15.62 4.79 -8.33
C GLU A 21 15.83 4.39 -6.86
N GLY A 22 15.07 4.96 -5.93
CA GLY A 22 15.04 4.55 -4.52
C GLY A 22 14.45 3.14 -4.32
N LEU A 23 13.59 2.69 -5.23
CA LEU A 23 13.01 1.33 -5.21
C LEU A 23 13.99 0.24 -5.65
N LYS A 24 15.19 0.57 -6.18
CA LYS A 24 16.16 -0.41 -6.71
C LYS A 24 16.61 -1.48 -5.70
N ARG A 25 16.45 -1.23 -4.40
CA ARG A 25 16.77 -2.19 -3.33
C ARG A 25 15.92 -3.44 -3.41
N TRP A 26 14.66 -3.30 -3.83
CA TRP A 26 13.71 -4.40 -3.91
C TRP A 26 13.18 -4.55 -5.33
N LYS A 27 12.65 -5.72 -5.64
CA LYS A 27 12.01 -5.99 -6.93
C LYS A 27 10.62 -6.56 -6.70
N CYS A 28 9.74 -6.33 -7.67
CA CYS A 28 8.52 -7.12 -7.76
C CYS A 28 8.86 -8.58 -8.09
N TYR A 29 8.02 -9.48 -7.60
CA TYR A 29 8.25 -10.92 -7.68
C TYR A 29 7.63 -11.53 -8.92
N SER A 30 8.31 -12.52 -9.47
CA SER A 30 7.80 -13.39 -10.53
C SER A 30 6.78 -14.41 -10.00
N GLU A 31 5.98 -14.99 -10.90
CA GLU A 31 5.07 -16.08 -10.55
C GLU A 31 5.82 -17.30 -9.97
N ASP A 32 7.02 -17.60 -10.46
CA ASP A 32 7.82 -18.71 -9.96
C ASP A 32 8.31 -18.48 -8.52
N GLU A 33 8.70 -17.24 -8.18
CA GLU A 33 9.06 -16.86 -6.81
C GLU A 33 7.86 -16.98 -5.86
N ILE A 34 6.68 -16.52 -6.29
CA ILE A 34 5.42 -16.67 -5.54
C ILE A 34 5.07 -18.14 -5.33
N LEU A 35 5.13 -18.97 -6.37
CA LEU A 35 4.85 -20.41 -6.26
C LEU A 35 5.85 -21.12 -5.34
N ALA A 36 7.12 -20.71 -5.36
CA ALA A 36 8.13 -21.24 -4.45
C ALA A 36 7.82 -20.89 -2.99
N ALA A 37 7.40 -19.64 -2.72
CA ALA A 37 6.98 -19.20 -1.39
C ALA A 37 5.71 -19.91 -0.93
N GLU A 38 4.69 -20.06 -1.78
CA GLU A 38 3.47 -20.82 -1.48
C GLU A 38 3.77 -22.28 -1.13
N LYS A 39 4.69 -22.91 -1.88
CA LYS A 39 5.16 -24.27 -1.60
C LYS A 39 5.85 -24.36 -0.23
N ARG A 40 6.69 -23.38 0.11
CA ARG A 40 7.38 -23.27 1.40
C ARG A 40 6.40 -23.05 2.57
N LEU A 41 5.39 -22.22 2.36
CA LEU A 41 4.37 -21.86 3.37
C LEU A 41 3.24 -22.90 3.46
N HIS A 42 3.16 -23.84 2.53
CA HIS A 42 2.08 -24.83 2.42
C HIS A 42 0.69 -24.18 2.34
N VAL A 43 0.58 -23.07 1.62
CA VAL A 43 -0.68 -22.34 1.41
C VAL A 43 -0.62 -21.60 0.08
N LYS A 44 -1.77 -21.42 -0.58
CA LYS A 44 -1.88 -20.48 -1.69
C LYS A 44 -2.17 -19.09 -1.13
N LEU A 45 -1.40 -18.09 -1.56
CA LEU A 45 -1.66 -16.70 -1.23
C LEU A 45 -2.97 -16.26 -1.91
N PRO A 46 -3.80 -15.45 -1.25
CA PRO A 46 -4.98 -14.87 -1.88
C PRO A 46 -4.61 -14.05 -3.12
N PHE A 47 -5.49 -14.02 -4.14
CA PHE A 47 -5.22 -13.31 -5.40
C PHE A 47 -4.73 -11.86 -5.23
N PRO A 48 -5.35 -10.99 -4.40
CA PRO A 48 -4.87 -9.63 -4.23
C PRO A 48 -3.46 -9.57 -3.63
N ILE A 49 -3.12 -10.50 -2.73
CA ILE A 49 -1.77 -10.57 -2.14
C ILE A 49 -0.75 -10.95 -3.23
N ARG A 50 -1.08 -11.90 -4.11
CA ARG A 50 -0.25 -12.24 -5.27
C ARG A 50 -0.06 -11.03 -6.18
N ASP A 51 -1.14 -10.31 -6.51
CA ASP A 51 -1.09 -9.14 -7.37
C ASP A 51 -0.18 -8.04 -6.79
N ILE A 52 -0.24 -7.80 -5.47
CA ILE A 52 0.63 -6.86 -4.76
C ILE A 52 2.10 -7.27 -4.91
N TYR A 53 2.44 -8.54 -4.63
CA TYR A 53 3.82 -9.02 -4.79
C TYR A 53 4.34 -8.88 -6.23
N ARG A 54 3.47 -9.02 -7.23
CA ARG A 54 3.85 -8.93 -8.64
C ARG A 54 4.01 -7.51 -9.16
N HIS A 55 3.30 -6.55 -8.57
CA HIS A 55 3.15 -5.23 -9.17
C HIS A 55 3.61 -4.07 -8.31
N MET A 56 3.59 -4.20 -6.97
CA MET A 56 3.90 -3.11 -6.04
C MET A 56 4.80 -3.53 -4.86
N ALA A 57 5.43 -4.70 -4.91
CA ALA A 57 6.22 -5.18 -3.78
C ALA A 57 7.45 -4.33 -3.51
N ASP A 58 8.14 -3.90 -4.56
CA ASP A 58 9.28 -3.00 -4.42
C ASP A 58 8.91 -1.70 -3.70
N LEU A 59 7.79 -1.08 -4.05
CA LEU A 59 7.25 0.09 -3.36
C LEU A 59 6.94 -0.22 -1.90
N LEU A 60 6.07 -1.20 -1.64
CA LEU A 60 5.56 -1.44 -0.29
C LEU A 60 6.61 -2.02 0.66
N VAL A 61 7.55 -2.84 0.16
CA VAL A 61 8.66 -3.35 0.97
C VAL A 61 9.61 -2.20 1.31
N THR A 62 9.92 -1.33 0.35
CA THR A 62 10.79 -0.17 0.62
C THR A 62 10.13 0.81 1.60
N SER A 63 8.81 0.98 1.53
CA SER A 63 8.04 1.76 2.51
C SER A 63 7.82 1.06 3.85
N GLY A 64 8.25 -0.21 4.02
CA GLY A 64 8.04 -0.97 5.26
C GLY A 64 6.60 -1.44 5.49
N TYR A 65 5.71 -1.38 4.49
CA TYR A 65 4.30 -1.77 4.61
C TYR A 65 4.01 -3.20 4.14
N LEU A 66 4.98 -3.87 3.50
CA LEU A 66 4.87 -5.25 3.05
C LEU A 66 6.12 -6.02 3.45
N ARG A 67 5.93 -7.19 4.06
CA ARG A 67 7.04 -8.09 4.36
C ARG A 67 7.56 -8.72 3.06
N PRO A 68 8.89 -8.82 2.85
CA PRO A 68 9.45 -9.56 1.73
C PRO A 68 8.93 -11.01 1.64
N LEU A 69 8.79 -11.52 0.43
CA LEU A 69 8.20 -12.84 0.18
C LEU A 69 9.01 -13.97 0.83
N GLU A 70 10.33 -13.78 0.92
CA GLU A 70 11.30 -14.69 1.53
C GLU A 70 11.14 -14.78 3.06
N LEU A 71 10.67 -13.69 3.67
CA LEU A 71 10.50 -13.51 5.12
C LEU A 71 9.07 -13.83 5.59
N LEU A 72 8.13 -14.10 4.67
CA LEU A 72 6.82 -14.61 5.07
C LEU A 72 6.98 -15.88 5.90
N HIS A 73 6.28 -15.93 7.03
CA HIS A 73 6.24 -17.08 7.90
C HIS A 73 4.89 -17.15 8.63
N TRP A 74 4.54 -18.35 9.09
CA TRP A 74 3.37 -18.52 9.96
C TRP A 74 3.76 -18.13 11.38
N GLU A 75 2.88 -17.50 12.13
CA GLU A 75 2.91 -17.38 13.58
C GLU A 75 1.72 -18.14 14.16
N GLY A 76 1.96 -19.38 14.58
CA GLY A 76 0.91 -20.32 14.96
C GLY A 76 -0.05 -20.63 13.80
N LYS A 77 -1.19 -19.91 13.75
CA LYS A 77 -2.22 -20.05 12.70
C LYS A 77 -2.37 -18.78 11.85
N TYR A 78 -1.53 -17.77 12.02
CA TYR A 78 -1.63 -16.49 11.31
C TYR A 78 -0.46 -16.33 10.36
N LEU A 79 -0.72 -15.78 9.18
CA LEU A 79 0.29 -15.50 8.17
C LEU A 79 0.23 -14.00 7.87
N GLY A 80 1.24 -13.28 8.35
CA GLY A 80 1.38 -11.83 8.21
C GLY A 80 1.97 -11.46 6.86
N PHE A 81 1.41 -10.44 6.23
CA PHE A 81 1.92 -9.90 4.96
C PHE A 81 2.26 -8.42 5.09
N PHE A 82 1.37 -7.67 5.73
CA PHE A 82 1.46 -6.21 5.81
C PHE A 82 1.93 -5.78 7.19
N VAL A 83 2.42 -4.55 7.24
CA VAL A 83 2.71 -3.83 8.49
C VAL A 83 1.84 -2.57 8.50
N ALA A 84 1.12 -2.35 9.59
CA ALA A 84 0.24 -1.21 9.76
C ALA A 84 1.03 0.10 9.76
N PRO A 85 0.65 1.11 8.96
CA PRO A 85 1.28 2.42 9.03
C PRO A 85 1.18 3.02 10.44
N GLY A 86 2.30 3.49 10.98
CA GLY A 86 2.39 4.17 12.28
C GLY A 86 2.29 3.27 13.53
N GLU A 87 1.61 2.12 13.45
CA GLU A 87 1.34 1.25 14.62
C GLU A 87 2.28 0.03 14.70
N GLY A 88 2.91 -0.37 13.59
CA GLY A 88 3.88 -1.48 13.57
C GLY A 88 3.24 -2.88 13.71
N ASP A 89 1.93 -2.96 13.89
CA ASP A 89 1.18 -4.21 13.93
C ASP A 89 1.30 -5.00 12.62
N ILE A 90 1.40 -6.32 12.74
CA ILE A 90 1.38 -7.23 11.60
C ILE A 90 -0.06 -7.50 11.20
N ILE A 91 -0.34 -7.34 9.91
CA ILE A 91 -1.66 -7.59 9.34
C ILE A 91 -1.58 -8.75 8.34
N GLY A 92 -2.52 -9.67 8.47
CA GLY A 92 -2.57 -10.84 7.61
C GLY A 92 -3.79 -11.72 7.81
N ILE A 93 -3.66 -12.98 7.42
CA ILE A 93 -4.78 -13.93 7.39
C ILE A 93 -4.63 -15.04 8.41
N LYS A 94 -5.76 -15.65 8.77
CA LYS A 94 -5.80 -16.85 9.60
C LYS A 94 -5.92 -18.11 8.75
N LYS A 95 -5.25 -19.18 9.18
CA LYS A 95 -5.33 -20.49 8.54
C LYS A 95 -6.75 -21.04 8.61
N GLY A 96 -7.29 -21.45 7.46
CA GLY A 96 -8.59 -22.13 7.36
C GLY A 96 -9.80 -21.20 7.31
N THR A 97 -9.62 -19.87 7.35
CA THR A 97 -10.73 -18.93 7.12
C THR A 97 -10.92 -18.71 5.63
N ALA A 98 -12.09 -19.12 5.10
CA ALA A 98 -12.45 -18.93 3.69
C ALA A 98 -12.89 -17.49 3.36
N SER A 99 -13.17 -16.67 4.38
CA SER A 99 -13.75 -15.33 4.27
C SER A 99 -12.80 -14.28 3.68
N GLY A 100 -11.49 -14.50 3.79
CA GLY A 100 -10.53 -13.46 3.45
C GLY A 100 -10.54 -12.30 4.43
N ASP A 101 -10.87 -12.56 5.70
CA ASP A 101 -10.77 -11.56 6.76
C ASP A 101 -9.30 -11.25 7.09
N LEU A 102 -9.03 -9.98 7.39
CA LEU A 102 -7.76 -9.57 7.97
C LEU A 102 -7.79 -9.61 9.50
N TYR A 103 -6.63 -9.94 10.05
CA TYR A 103 -6.33 -9.92 11.48
C TYR A 103 -5.09 -9.06 11.68
N ALA A 104 -5.06 -8.31 12.78
CA ALA A 104 -3.89 -7.57 13.24
C ALA A 104 -3.37 -8.18 14.54
N TRP A 105 -2.06 -8.16 14.73
CA TRP A 105 -1.40 -8.64 15.94
C TRP A 105 -0.01 -8.03 16.10
N GLU A 106 0.47 -8.03 17.34
CA GLU A 106 1.86 -7.71 17.65
C GLU A 106 2.73 -8.96 17.42
N GLU A 107 3.79 -8.80 16.61
CA GLU A 107 4.76 -9.87 16.34
C GLU A 107 5.42 -10.33 17.64
N ASN A 108 5.38 -11.64 17.92
CA ASN A 108 5.97 -12.16 19.14
C ASN A 108 7.45 -12.49 18.91
N ASP A 109 8.27 -11.45 18.84
CA ASP A 109 9.73 -11.57 18.76
C ASP A 109 10.42 -11.35 20.13
N PRO A 110 10.45 -12.36 21.02
CA PRO A 110 10.96 -12.19 22.38
C PRO A 110 12.47 -11.99 22.48
N LYS A 111 13.23 -12.22 21.40
CA LYS A 111 14.68 -11.93 21.41
C LYS A 111 15.00 -10.63 20.72
N ASP A 112 14.03 -9.99 20.06
CA ASP A 112 14.23 -8.76 19.31
C ASP A 112 15.42 -8.88 18.35
N MET A 113 15.41 -9.92 17.53
CA MET A 113 16.48 -10.25 16.56
C MET A 113 15.93 -10.56 15.16
N ALA A 114 14.61 -10.53 14.95
CA ALA A 114 14.05 -10.73 13.62
C ALA A 114 14.58 -9.65 12.67
N TRP A 115 14.58 -8.38 13.11
CA TRP A 115 15.04 -7.21 12.37
C TRP A 115 16.49 -7.34 11.88
N GLU A 116 17.38 -8.00 12.64
CA GLU A 116 18.78 -8.21 12.22
C GLU A 116 18.85 -8.97 10.88
N TYR A 117 18.01 -10.00 10.71
CA TYR A 117 17.99 -10.76 9.45
C TYR A 117 17.26 -10.03 8.32
N GLU A 118 16.35 -9.11 8.67
CA GLU A 118 15.67 -8.26 7.68
C GLU A 118 16.65 -7.23 7.11
N ASP A 119 17.47 -6.63 7.97
CA ASP A 119 18.57 -5.73 7.59
C ASP A 119 19.63 -6.48 6.77
N GLU A 120 20.07 -7.67 7.21
CA GLU A 120 21.02 -8.49 6.43
C GLU A 120 20.47 -8.84 5.04
N LEU A 121 19.15 -9.09 4.92
CA LEU A 121 18.51 -9.34 3.63
C LEU A 121 18.48 -8.06 2.79
N ALA A 122 18.11 -6.92 3.37
CA ALA A 122 18.08 -5.64 2.67
C ALA A 122 19.45 -5.24 2.13
N ASP A 123 20.50 -5.37 2.95
CA ASP A 123 21.89 -5.12 2.56
C ASP A 123 22.34 -6.04 1.42
N ALA A 124 22.02 -7.34 1.52
CA ALA A 124 22.35 -8.29 0.47
C ALA A 124 21.56 -8.03 -0.83
N CYS A 125 20.34 -7.53 -0.73
CA CYS A 125 19.55 -7.06 -1.87
C CYS A 125 20.18 -5.84 -2.54
N GLU A 126 20.57 -4.83 -1.77
CA GLU A 126 21.24 -3.63 -2.28
C GLU A 126 22.59 -3.94 -2.93
N ALA A 127 23.37 -4.86 -2.35
CA ALA A 127 24.67 -5.29 -2.88
C ALA A 127 24.59 -6.28 -4.05
N GLY A 128 23.41 -6.82 -4.35
CA GLY A 128 23.25 -7.92 -5.31
C GLY A 128 23.91 -9.23 -4.86
N ASP A 129 24.08 -9.44 -3.55
CA ASP A 129 24.70 -10.64 -2.97
C ASP A 129 23.69 -11.78 -2.80
N GLU A 130 23.58 -12.62 -3.82
CA GLU A 130 22.69 -13.79 -3.81
C GLU A 130 23.03 -14.85 -2.75
N GLU A 131 24.29 -14.90 -2.27
CA GLU A 131 24.67 -15.83 -1.20
C GLU A 131 24.29 -15.25 0.17
N GLY A 132 24.52 -13.95 0.38
CA GLY A 132 24.07 -13.19 1.55
C GLY A 132 22.56 -13.30 1.73
N LYS A 133 21.77 -13.05 0.67
CA LYS A 133 20.31 -13.23 0.68
C LYS A 133 19.91 -14.61 1.17
N ARG A 134 20.49 -15.66 0.59
CA ARG A 134 20.18 -17.05 0.95
C ARG A 134 20.51 -17.35 2.41
N LYS A 135 21.60 -16.80 2.95
CA LYS A 135 21.98 -16.96 4.36
C LYS A 135 21.02 -16.24 5.30
N ALA A 136 20.73 -14.97 5.06
CA ALA A 136 19.80 -14.17 5.87
C ALA A 136 18.42 -14.83 5.92
N VAL A 137 17.88 -15.21 4.76
CA VAL A 137 16.59 -15.89 4.64
C VAL A 137 16.59 -17.23 5.38
N ALA A 138 17.63 -18.04 5.24
CA ALA A 138 17.72 -19.33 5.93
C ALA A 138 17.84 -19.15 7.46
N ALA A 139 18.57 -18.14 7.92
CA ALA A 139 18.70 -17.80 9.33
C ALA A 139 17.34 -17.37 9.92
N TYR A 140 16.66 -16.44 9.25
CA TYR A 140 15.33 -15.98 9.61
C TYR A 140 14.30 -17.13 9.64
N GLN A 141 14.26 -17.98 8.61
CA GLN A 141 13.33 -19.11 8.58
C GLN A 141 13.62 -20.12 9.71
N LYS A 142 14.89 -20.37 10.00
CA LYS A 142 15.30 -21.22 11.13
C LYS A 142 14.92 -20.59 12.48
N TYR A 143 15.01 -19.27 12.58
CA TYR A 143 14.62 -18.50 13.76
C TYR A 143 13.13 -18.67 14.08
N TRP A 144 12.26 -18.46 13.10
CA TRP A 144 10.81 -18.57 13.27
C TRP A 144 10.30 -20.01 13.33
N LYS A 145 10.93 -20.96 12.62
CA LYS A 145 10.56 -22.39 12.73
C LYS A 145 10.74 -22.93 14.14
N LYS A 146 11.78 -22.50 14.86
CA LYS A 146 12.02 -22.89 16.27
C LYS A 146 10.97 -22.32 17.21
N ARG A 147 10.35 -21.19 16.86
CA ARG A 147 9.38 -20.47 17.71
C ARG A 147 7.96 -20.89 17.48
N ASN A 148 7.62 -21.33 16.26
CA ASN A 148 6.31 -21.86 15.89
C ASN A 148 5.94 -23.23 16.52
N ILE A 149 6.61 -23.63 17.59
CA ILE A 149 6.25 -24.83 18.34
C ILE A 149 5.02 -24.47 19.19
N PRO A 150 3.89 -25.21 19.10
CA PRO A 150 2.53 -24.66 19.32
C PRO A 150 2.14 -24.23 20.75
N LEU A 151 3.08 -24.01 21.66
CA LEU A 151 2.79 -23.78 23.08
C LEU A 151 3.68 -22.70 23.74
N ILE A 152 4.57 -22.01 22.99
CA ILE A 152 5.52 -21.05 23.58
C ILE A 152 5.43 -19.65 22.98
N HIS A 153 5.21 -19.49 21.67
CA HIS A 153 5.23 -18.19 21.00
C HIS A 153 4.05 -18.04 20.03
N VAL A 154 2.87 -17.74 20.59
CA VAL A 154 1.69 -17.33 19.80
C VAL A 154 1.74 -15.82 19.56
N PRO A 155 1.20 -15.30 18.45
CA PRO A 155 1.14 -13.86 18.23
C PRO A 155 0.35 -13.18 19.35
N LEU A 156 0.75 -11.96 19.70
CA LEU A 156 0.22 -11.21 20.83
C LEU A 156 -0.93 -10.29 20.37
N ASN A 157 -1.89 -10.01 21.25
CA ASN A 157 -2.96 -9.03 21.02
C ASN A 157 -3.74 -9.20 19.70
N ILE A 158 -3.91 -10.46 19.27
CA ILE A 158 -4.60 -10.77 18.02
C ILE A 158 -6.05 -10.28 18.07
N HIS A 159 -6.41 -9.47 17.08
CA HIS A 159 -7.78 -9.04 16.88
C HIS A 159 -8.15 -9.13 15.40
N LYS A 160 -9.43 -9.42 15.15
CA LYS A 160 -9.98 -9.41 13.79
C LYS A 160 -10.26 -7.96 13.42
N LEU A 161 -9.89 -7.56 12.21
CA LEU A 161 -10.29 -6.27 11.67
C LEU A 161 -11.76 -6.39 11.22
N GLU A 162 -12.64 -5.55 11.78
CA GLU A 162 -14.09 -5.59 11.57
C GLU A 162 -14.62 -4.18 11.21
N HIS A 163 -15.79 -4.13 10.58
CA HIS A 163 -16.58 -2.91 10.27
C HIS A 163 -16.04 -1.97 9.19
N GLU A 164 -16.93 -1.09 8.70
CA GLU A 164 -16.61 -0.09 7.67
C GLU A 164 -15.54 0.91 8.13
N PRO A 165 -14.67 1.38 7.22
CA PRO A 165 -14.64 1.11 5.78
C PRO A 165 -14.02 -0.25 5.39
N ARG A 166 -14.43 -0.80 4.24
CA ARG A 166 -13.96 -2.11 3.72
C ARG A 166 -12.44 -2.20 3.60
N PHE A 167 -11.78 -1.10 3.24
CA PHE A 167 -10.32 -1.10 3.13
C PHE A 167 -9.64 -1.49 4.42
N ASN A 168 -10.27 -1.40 5.59
CA ASN A 168 -9.66 -1.80 6.85
C ASN A 168 -9.66 -3.31 7.12
N HIS A 169 -10.44 -4.13 6.41
CA HIS A 169 -10.64 -5.53 6.83
C HIS A 169 -10.61 -6.57 5.72
N ALA A 170 -10.42 -6.17 4.45
CA ALA A 170 -10.31 -7.09 3.32
C ALA A 170 -8.95 -6.94 2.60
N PRO A 171 -8.28 -8.04 2.22
CA PRO A 171 -6.95 -8.01 1.59
C PRO A 171 -6.86 -7.21 0.28
N ASP A 172 -7.92 -7.22 -0.53
CA ASP A 172 -7.98 -6.43 -1.77
C ASP A 172 -7.97 -4.93 -1.48
N ALA A 173 -8.91 -4.51 -0.63
CA ALA A 173 -9.10 -3.11 -0.30
C ALA A 173 -7.95 -2.54 0.57
N TYR A 174 -7.46 -3.30 1.57
CA TYR A 174 -6.33 -2.89 2.40
C TYR A 174 -5.04 -2.80 1.60
N GLY A 175 -4.80 -3.76 0.71
CA GLY A 175 -3.67 -3.73 -0.21
C GLY A 175 -3.67 -2.50 -1.10
N LEU A 176 -4.83 -2.14 -1.67
CA LEU A 176 -4.98 -0.90 -2.43
C LEU A 176 -4.76 0.34 -1.57
N PHE A 177 -5.28 0.35 -0.33
CA PHE A 177 -5.05 1.43 0.61
C PHE A 177 -3.55 1.66 0.85
N LEU A 178 -2.80 0.61 1.15
CA LEU A 178 -1.35 0.71 1.40
C LEU A 178 -0.58 1.23 0.20
N VAL A 179 -0.96 0.81 -1.01
CA VAL A 179 -0.30 1.29 -2.23
C VAL A 179 -0.56 2.78 -2.45
N ILE A 180 -1.81 3.23 -2.31
CA ILE A 180 -2.17 4.65 -2.43
C ILE A 180 -1.45 5.45 -1.34
N HIS A 181 -1.43 4.94 -0.12
CA HIS A 181 -0.75 5.55 1.03
C HIS A 181 0.76 5.69 0.79
N ALA A 182 1.42 4.63 0.33
CA ALA A 182 2.86 4.65 0.04
C ALA A 182 3.22 5.64 -1.08
N ILE A 183 2.45 5.67 -2.18
CA ILE A 183 2.67 6.66 -3.26
C ILE A 183 2.59 8.08 -2.69
N ARG A 184 1.55 8.35 -1.91
CA ARG A 184 1.35 9.65 -1.28
C ARG A 184 2.52 10.00 -0.36
N GLU A 185 2.89 9.12 0.55
CA GLU A 185 3.95 9.36 1.52
C GLU A 185 5.29 9.69 0.85
N TRP A 186 5.67 8.97 -0.21
CA TRP A 186 6.91 9.26 -0.94
C TRP A 186 6.92 10.64 -1.58
N GLU A 187 5.81 11.06 -2.19
CA GLU A 187 5.68 12.42 -2.74
C GLU A 187 5.70 13.47 -1.62
N GLU A 188 5.09 13.20 -0.46
CA GLU A 188 5.11 14.07 0.72
C GLU A 188 6.48 14.12 1.43
N MET A 189 7.33 13.10 1.30
CA MET A 189 8.68 13.14 1.84
C MET A 189 9.65 13.91 0.94
N THR A 190 9.39 13.92 -0.37
CA THR A 190 10.32 14.46 -1.38
C THR A 190 9.92 15.81 -1.96
N TRP A 191 8.74 16.37 -1.61
CA TRP A 191 8.26 17.63 -2.21
C TRP A 191 9.23 18.80 -2.07
N ARG A 192 9.98 18.89 -0.95
CA ARG A 192 10.95 19.98 -0.71
C ARG A 192 12.14 19.93 -1.67
N GLU A 193 12.47 18.75 -2.17
CA GLU A 193 13.60 18.55 -3.08
C GLU A 193 13.25 19.02 -4.51
N HIS A 194 11.96 19.27 -4.79
CA HIS A 194 11.42 19.42 -6.13
C HIS A 194 10.33 20.51 -6.22
N ALA A 195 10.58 21.70 -5.66
CA ALA A 195 9.64 22.82 -5.62
C ALA A 195 9.15 23.32 -7.01
N ASP A 196 9.81 22.93 -8.11
CA ASP A 196 9.41 23.27 -9.49
C ASP A 196 8.71 22.12 -10.23
N ASP A 197 8.56 20.95 -9.59
CA ASP A 197 8.00 19.76 -10.25
C ASP A 197 6.48 19.78 -10.27
N ARG A 198 5.93 20.11 -11.44
CA ARG A 198 4.48 20.19 -11.67
C ARG A 198 3.84 18.84 -11.98
N THR A 199 4.52 17.72 -11.69
CA THR A 199 3.92 16.37 -11.77
C THR A 199 3.23 15.95 -10.48
N CYS A 200 3.51 16.62 -9.37
CA CYS A 200 2.84 16.43 -8.08
C CYS A 200 2.35 17.77 -7.54
N LEU A 201 1.04 17.91 -7.37
CA LEU A 201 0.41 19.12 -6.87
C LEU A 201 -0.46 18.79 -5.66
N PHE A 202 -0.41 19.64 -4.65
CA PHE A 202 -1.23 19.53 -3.46
C PHE A 202 -2.28 20.62 -3.50
N SER A 203 -3.52 20.28 -3.14
CA SER A 203 -4.53 21.29 -2.90
C SER A 203 -4.25 22.01 -1.59
N VAL A 204 -4.79 23.22 -1.45
CA VAL A 204 -5.02 23.78 -0.11
C VAL A 204 -5.86 22.80 0.73
N PHE A 205 -5.62 22.79 2.04
CA PHE A 205 -6.44 22.00 2.96
C PHE A 205 -7.90 22.43 2.89
N PHE A 206 -8.81 21.47 3.04
CA PHE A 206 -10.20 21.78 3.28
C PHE A 206 -10.31 22.52 4.63
N PRO A 207 -10.88 23.73 4.71
CA PRO A 207 -11.26 24.31 6.00
C PRO A 207 -12.17 23.36 6.79
N GLY A 208 -12.01 23.32 8.11
CA GLY A 208 -12.62 22.32 9.00
C GLY A 208 -14.16 22.36 9.16
N GLU A 209 -14.89 23.07 8.30
CA GLU A 209 -16.34 23.31 8.41
C GLU A 209 -17.12 22.93 7.13
N PHE A 210 -16.77 21.84 6.44
CA PHE A 210 -17.55 21.38 5.29
C PHE A 210 -18.58 20.31 5.64
N SER A 211 -19.77 20.41 5.03
CA SER A 211 -20.84 19.42 5.15
C SER A 211 -20.64 18.25 4.19
N GLU A 212 -21.30 17.13 4.46
CA GLU A 212 -21.39 15.99 3.54
C GLU A 212 -21.90 16.43 2.15
N GLU A 213 -22.88 17.34 2.09
CA GLU A 213 -23.38 17.91 0.84
C GLU A 213 -22.29 18.64 0.03
N HIS A 214 -21.30 19.24 0.68
CA HIS A 214 -20.18 19.88 0.00
C HIS A 214 -19.31 18.83 -0.71
N PHE A 215 -18.95 17.76 -0.02
CA PHE A 215 -18.16 16.67 -0.60
C PHE A 215 -18.94 15.91 -1.68
N GLN A 216 -20.25 15.76 -1.51
CA GLN A 216 -21.12 15.19 -2.54
C GLN A 216 -21.12 16.05 -3.81
N LYS A 217 -21.18 17.39 -3.68
CA LYS A 217 -21.05 18.31 -4.84
C LYS A 217 -19.68 18.23 -5.51
N ILE A 218 -18.61 17.94 -4.77
CA ILE A 218 -17.29 17.68 -5.37
C ILE A 218 -17.34 16.36 -6.13
N ALA A 219 -17.81 15.28 -5.50
CA ALA A 219 -17.96 13.97 -6.13
C ALA A 219 -18.77 14.04 -7.44
N ASP A 220 -19.84 14.84 -7.44
CA ASP A 220 -20.68 15.07 -8.60
C ASP A 220 -20.01 15.89 -9.71
N ARG A 221 -19.06 16.78 -9.39
CA ARG A 221 -18.34 17.59 -10.39
C ARG A 221 -17.14 16.86 -10.97
N ILE A 222 -16.39 16.12 -10.14
CA ILE A 222 -15.19 15.41 -10.61
C ILE A 222 -15.55 14.25 -11.53
N LYS A 223 -16.74 13.62 -11.37
CA LYS A 223 -17.15 12.45 -12.16
C LYS A 223 -17.22 12.68 -13.68
N ASP A 224 -17.29 13.94 -14.12
CA ASP A 224 -17.30 14.31 -15.53
C ASP A 224 -15.96 13.98 -16.22
N ASP A 225 -14.86 14.07 -15.48
CA ASP A 225 -13.50 13.89 -16.02
C ASP A 225 -12.71 12.79 -15.29
N PHE A 226 -13.05 12.50 -14.04
CA PHE A 226 -12.39 11.52 -13.18
C PHE A 226 -13.33 10.35 -12.88
N LYS A 227 -12.79 9.14 -12.94
CA LYS A 227 -13.49 7.91 -12.56
C LYS A 227 -12.85 7.34 -11.30
N SER A 228 -13.62 6.60 -10.50
CA SER A 228 -13.02 5.83 -9.40
C SER A 228 -11.89 4.95 -9.94
N LEU A 229 -10.82 4.79 -9.15
CA LEU A 229 -9.69 3.92 -9.50
C LEU A 229 -10.15 2.48 -9.82
N SER A 230 -11.16 2.01 -9.11
CA SER A 230 -11.67 0.65 -9.16
C SER A 230 -13.10 0.62 -9.73
N ASP A 231 -13.41 -0.40 -10.52
CA ASP A 231 -14.79 -0.71 -10.93
C ASP A 231 -15.62 -1.28 -9.76
N HIS A 232 -14.95 -1.64 -8.65
CA HIS A 232 -15.49 -2.02 -7.36
C HIS A 232 -15.31 -0.86 -6.36
N PRO A 233 -16.26 0.10 -6.29
CA PRO A 233 -16.11 1.32 -5.49
C PRO A 233 -15.97 1.02 -3.98
N GLU A 234 -16.46 -0.13 -3.52
CA GLU A 234 -16.28 -0.55 -2.13
C GLU A 234 -14.80 -0.74 -1.74
N LEU A 235 -13.88 -0.93 -2.71
CA LEU A 235 -12.45 -1.10 -2.44
C LEU A 235 -11.74 0.19 -2.05
N THR A 236 -12.29 1.34 -2.47
CA THR A 236 -11.71 2.67 -2.23
C THR A 236 -12.65 3.56 -1.41
N SER A 237 -13.72 2.99 -0.87
CA SER A 237 -14.75 3.70 -0.10
C SER A 237 -14.22 4.11 1.26
N LEU A 238 -14.50 5.34 1.65
CA LEU A 238 -14.16 5.92 2.95
C LEU A 238 -15.32 5.84 3.95
N GLY A 239 -16.12 4.77 3.86
CA GLY A 239 -17.33 4.57 4.65
C GLY A 239 -18.43 5.52 4.19
N ASP A 240 -19.02 6.25 5.13
CA ASP A 240 -20.07 7.26 4.88
C ASP A 240 -19.55 8.53 4.18
N PHE A 241 -18.25 8.65 3.94
CA PHE A 241 -17.69 9.83 3.28
C PHE A 241 -17.99 9.82 1.76
N PRO A 242 -18.53 10.91 1.17
CA PRO A 242 -18.94 10.94 -0.24
C PRO A 242 -17.84 10.72 -1.29
N LEU A 243 -16.58 10.97 -0.91
CA LEU A 243 -15.44 10.81 -1.81
C LEU A 243 -14.77 9.43 -1.63
N GLN A 244 -14.05 9.02 -2.68
CA GLN A 244 -13.24 7.81 -2.72
C GLN A 244 -11.77 8.16 -2.45
N MET A 245 -10.98 7.16 -2.06
CA MET A 245 -9.54 7.32 -1.84
C MET A 245 -8.78 7.85 -3.06
N ALA A 246 -9.16 7.42 -4.27
CA ALA A 246 -8.45 7.78 -5.49
C ALA A 246 -9.35 7.76 -6.72
N TYR A 247 -9.07 8.68 -7.64
CA TYR A 247 -9.73 8.80 -8.92
C TYR A 247 -8.72 8.94 -10.06
N VAL A 248 -9.02 8.33 -11.20
CA VAL A 248 -8.19 8.36 -12.40
C VAL A 248 -8.88 9.20 -13.45
N HIS A 249 -8.18 10.16 -14.03
CA HIS A 249 -8.71 10.97 -15.12
C HIS A 249 -9.03 10.06 -16.33
N LYS A 250 -10.06 10.40 -17.11
CA LYS A 250 -10.57 9.58 -18.23
C LYS A 250 -9.52 9.26 -19.30
N ASN A 251 -8.50 10.10 -19.44
CA ASN A 251 -7.37 9.90 -20.34
C ASN A 251 -6.18 9.16 -19.69
N GLN A 252 -6.30 8.79 -18.41
CA GLN A 252 -5.28 8.15 -17.59
C GLN A 252 -3.94 8.91 -17.51
N ASP A 253 -3.99 10.23 -17.68
CA ASP A 253 -2.84 11.15 -17.58
C ASP A 253 -2.69 11.77 -16.20
N ALA A 254 -3.75 11.73 -15.37
CA ALA A 254 -3.77 12.24 -14.01
C ALA A 254 -4.45 11.28 -13.02
N LEU A 255 -3.97 11.30 -11.78
CA LEU A 255 -4.48 10.58 -10.62
C LEU A 255 -4.76 11.60 -9.51
N LEU A 256 -5.99 11.63 -9.01
CA LEU A 256 -6.42 12.48 -7.91
C LEU A 256 -6.59 11.60 -6.67
N ILE A 257 -5.73 11.78 -5.68
CA ILE A 257 -5.74 11.04 -4.41
C ILE A 257 -6.31 11.95 -3.33
N LEU A 258 -7.19 11.41 -2.49
CA LEU A 258 -7.67 12.10 -1.30
C LEU A 258 -6.76 11.78 -0.10
N GLY A 259 -6.20 12.81 0.54
CA GLY A 259 -5.53 12.72 1.82
C GLY A 259 -6.54 12.59 2.97
N GLN A 260 -6.23 11.75 3.96
CA GLN A 260 -7.17 11.46 5.06
C GLN A 260 -7.20 12.58 6.12
N GLU A 261 -6.06 13.03 6.65
CA GLU A 261 -6.02 14.13 7.63
C GLU A 261 -4.71 14.94 7.56
N PRO A 262 -4.77 16.29 7.60
CA PRO A 262 -5.94 17.10 7.21
C PRO A 262 -6.36 16.79 5.76
N VAL A 263 -7.66 16.83 5.49
CA VAL A 263 -8.19 16.49 4.15
C VAL A 263 -7.60 17.47 3.14
N CYS A 264 -6.98 16.93 2.09
CA CYS A 264 -6.51 17.64 0.91
C CYS A 264 -6.53 16.69 -0.29
N PHE A 265 -6.41 17.23 -1.50
CA PHE A 265 -6.16 16.43 -2.68
C PHE A 265 -4.68 16.48 -3.04
N MET A 266 -4.16 15.33 -3.46
CA MET A 266 -2.91 15.23 -4.20
C MET A 266 -3.26 14.90 -5.65
N LEU A 267 -2.79 15.72 -6.58
CA LEU A 267 -2.90 15.50 -8.02
C LEU A 267 -1.54 15.07 -8.56
N LEU A 268 -1.47 13.83 -9.03
CA LEU A 268 -0.30 13.27 -9.71
C LEU A 268 -0.54 13.21 -11.21
N THR A 269 0.44 13.63 -12.01
CA THR A 269 0.37 13.59 -13.47
C THR A 269 1.63 12.95 -14.05
N LYS A 270 1.47 12.27 -15.20
CA LYS A 270 2.61 11.58 -15.86
C LYS A 270 3.65 12.55 -16.43
N THR A 271 3.21 13.76 -16.76
CA THR A 271 4.03 14.88 -17.22
C THR A 271 3.57 16.14 -16.51
N ALA A 272 4.36 17.22 -16.54
CA ALA A 272 3.98 18.50 -15.94
C ALA A 272 2.53 18.89 -16.32
N ALA A 273 1.71 19.20 -15.31
CA ALA A 273 0.32 19.56 -15.53
C ALA A 273 0.20 20.80 -16.41
N GLY A 274 -0.56 20.69 -17.50
CA GLY A 274 -0.92 21.82 -18.35
C GLY A 274 -1.91 22.77 -17.65
N SER A 275 -1.98 24.02 -18.12
CA SER A 275 -2.92 25.03 -17.61
C SER A 275 -4.36 24.52 -17.60
N ASP A 276 -4.78 23.87 -18.68
CA ASP A 276 -6.17 23.49 -18.90
C ASP A 276 -6.62 22.40 -17.90
N LEU A 277 -5.75 21.42 -17.62
CA LEU A 277 -6.02 20.38 -16.62
C LEU A 277 -6.12 21.00 -15.22
N LEU A 278 -5.18 21.88 -14.89
CA LEU A 278 -5.13 22.53 -13.58
C LEU A 278 -6.38 23.39 -13.34
N GLU A 279 -6.71 24.26 -14.29
CA GLU A 279 -7.92 25.10 -14.22
C GLU A 279 -9.17 24.23 -14.03
N LYS A 280 -9.28 23.14 -14.81
CA LYS A 280 -10.44 22.24 -14.71
C LYS A 280 -10.56 21.54 -13.35
N VAL A 281 -9.45 21.02 -12.82
CA VAL A 281 -9.43 20.37 -11.50
C VAL A 281 -9.77 21.37 -10.39
N GLN A 282 -9.29 22.62 -10.49
CA GLN A 282 -9.63 23.68 -9.53
C GLN A 282 -11.11 24.04 -9.59
N GLU A 283 -11.72 24.12 -10.78
CA GLU A 283 -13.17 24.36 -10.94
C GLU A 283 -14.01 23.21 -10.33
N GLN A 284 -13.58 21.96 -10.53
CA GLN A 284 -14.32 20.79 -10.07
C GLN A 284 -14.23 20.59 -8.55
N THR A 285 -13.04 20.78 -7.98
CA THR A 285 -12.83 20.62 -6.53
C THR A 285 -13.20 21.89 -5.76
N GLY A 286 -13.07 23.07 -6.37
CA GLY A 286 -13.19 24.35 -5.69
C GLY A 286 -11.95 24.70 -4.86
N LEU A 287 -10.83 24.00 -5.05
CA LEU A 287 -9.59 24.19 -4.30
C LEU A 287 -8.46 24.65 -5.23
N ALA A 288 -7.59 25.52 -4.74
CA ALA A 288 -6.35 25.86 -5.42
C ALA A 288 -5.32 24.74 -5.25
N PHE A 289 -4.49 24.52 -6.27
CA PHE A 289 -3.42 23.53 -6.26
C PHE A 289 -2.05 24.20 -6.45
N HIS A 290 -1.05 23.73 -5.73
CA HIS A 290 0.31 24.26 -5.73
C HIS A 290 1.34 23.13 -5.63
N VAL A 291 2.57 23.43 -6.04
CA VAL A 291 3.70 22.53 -5.83
C VAL A 291 4.11 22.63 -4.35
N GLY A 292 4.13 21.50 -3.64
CA GLY A 292 4.40 21.46 -2.20
C GLY A 292 3.24 21.92 -1.31
N PHE A 293 3.50 21.88 0.01
CA PHE A 293 2.60 22.33 1.08
C PHE A 293 2.98 23.72 1.60
#